data_AF-A0A2L0N773-F1
#
_entry.id   AF-A0A2L0N773-F1
#
_cell.length_a   1.000
_cell.length_b   1.000
_cell.length_c   1.000
_cell.angle_alpha   90.00
_cell.angle_beta   90.00
_cell.angle_gamma   90.00
#
_symmetry.space_group_name_H-M   'P 1'
#
loop_
_entity.id
_entity.type
_entity.pdbx_description
1 polymer ?
#
loop_
_entity_poly.entity_id
_entity_poly.type
_entity_poly.pdbx_seq_one_letter_code
_entity_poly.pdbx_strand_id
1 'polypeptide(L)' 'MFDQELREQLDQARKDLAAARADGDADGVQAYEGRIAGLLRLAAQHGVSLPHSAEEEEQNLR' A
#
# COMPACT_ATOMS: atom_id res chain seq x y z
N MET A 1 6.67 -17.67 -0.97
CA MET A 1 5.25 -17.55 -1.37
C MET A 1 4.64 -16.30 -0.77
N PHE A 2 4.65 -16.16 0.57
CA PHE A 2 4.24 -14.95 1.28
C PHE A 2 4.81 -13.64 0.70
N ASP A 3 6.13 -13.54 0.51
CA ASP A 3 6.77 -12.32 -0.03
C ASP A 3 6.26 -11.93 -1.43
N GLN A 4 5.96 -12.93 -2.26
CA GLN A 4 5.43 -12.71 -3.60
C GLN A 4 3.97 -12.25 -3.54
N GLU A 5 3.16 -12.90 -2.71
CA GLU A 5 1.77 -12.50 -2.48
C GLU A 5 1.68 -11.08 -1.91
N LEU A 6 2.61 -10.72 -1.02
CA LEU A 6 2.67 -9.38 -0.42
C LEU A 6 3.02 -8.31 -1.46
N ARG A 7 3.95 -8.62 -2.37
CA ARG A 7 4.30 -7.75 -3.52
C ARG A 7 3.11 -7.57 -4.46
N GLU A 8 2.45 -8.66 -4.83
CA GLU A 8 1.29 -8.63 -5.72
C GLU A 8 0.14 -7.82 -5.11
N GLN A 9 -0.13 -8.00 -3.81
CA GLN A 9 -1.15 -7.23 -3.10
C GLN A 9 -0.81 -5.75 -2.99
N LEU A 10 0.46 -5.42 -2.77
CA LEU A 10 0.92 -4.03 -2.70
C LEU A 10 0.81 -3.35 -4.07
N ASP A 11 1.24 -4.03 -5.13
CA ASP A 11 1.13 -3.51 -6.50
C ASP A 11 -0.32 -3.33 -6.92
N GLN A 12 -1.22 -4.23 -6.50
CA GLN A 12 -2.65 -4.07 -6.76
C GLN A 12 -3.22 -2.87 -6.00
N ALA A 13 -2.92 -2.73 -4.70
CA ALA A 13 -3.42 -1.61 -3.89
C ALA A 13 -2.96 -0.25 -4.45
N ARG A 14 -1.75 -0.16 -5.02
CA ARG A 14 -1.25 1.03 -5.70
C ARG A 14 -2.03 1.37 -6.97
N LYS A 15 -2.36 0.35 -7.77
CA LYS A 15 -3.17 0.54 -8.98
C LYS A 15 -4.57 1.02 -8.62
N ASP A 16 -5.16 0.43 -7.58
CA ASP A 16 -6.49 0.80 -7.10
C ASP A 16 -6.49 2.22 -6.53
N LEU A 17 -5.44 2.62 -5.78
CA LEU A 17 -5.25 4.00 -5.33
C LEU A 17 -5.14 4.98 -6.50
N ALA A 18 -4.35 4.64 -7.52
CA ALA A 18 -4.21 5.48 -8.70
C ALA A 18 -5.55 5.65 -9.45
N ALA A 19 -6.35 4.59 -9.53
CA ALA A 19 -7.70 4.65 -10.10
C ALA A 19 -8.63 5.53 -9.26
N ALA A 20 -8.67 5.34 -7.94
CA ALA A 20 -9.48 6.16 -7.04
C ALA A 20 -9.10 7.65 -7.11
N ARG A 21 -7.80 7.96 -7.20
CA ARG A 21 -7.30 9.33 -7.41
C ARG A 21 -7.77 9.90 -8.75
N ALA A 22 -7.72 9.12 -9.82
CA ALA A 22 -8.16 9.54 -11.14
C ALA A 22 -9.69 9.80 -11.20
N ASP A 23 -10.46 8.99 -10.47
CA ASP A 23 -11.93 9.10 -10.40
C ASP A 23 -12.42 10.14 -9.39
N GLY A 24 -11.51 10.71 -8.58
CA GLY A 24 -11.87 11.65 -7.50
C GLY A 24 -12.58 10.98 -6.32
N ASP A 25 -12.45 9.67 -6.18
CA ASP A 25 -13.04 8.86 -5.11
C ASP A 25 -12.23 9.02 -3.81
N ALA A 26 -12.58 10.04 -3.02
CA ALA A 26 -11.88 10.36 -1.78
C ALA A 26 -11.94 9.22 -0.73
N ASP A 27 -13.06 8.49 -0.67
CA ASP A 27 -13.21 7.37 0.24
C ASP A 27 -12.33 6.19 -0.21
N GLY A 28 -12.30 5.92 -1.52
CA GLY A 28 -11.41 4.94 -2.13
C GLY A 28 -9.93 5.29 -1.90
N VAL A 29 -9.55 6.55 -2.08
CA VAL A 29 -8.18 7.04 -1.80
C VAL A 29 -7.78 6.72 -0.37
N GLN A 30 -8.61 7.10 0.61
CA GLN A 30 -8.32 6.85 2.02
C GLN A 30 -8.24 5.35 2.33
N ALA A 31 -9.14 4.54 1.74
CA ALA A 31 -9.16 3.10 1.95
C ALA A 31 -7.89 2.42 1.41
N TYR A 32 -7.46 2.78 0.20
CA TYR A 32 -6.27 2.17 -0.41
C TYR A 32 -4.97 2.67 0.21
N GLU A 33 -4.90 3.92 0.66
CA GLU A 33 -3.76 4.42 1.46
C GLU A 33 -3.59 3.61 2.76
N GLY A 34 -4.68 3.36 3.49
CA GLY A 34 -4.67 2.52 4.69
C GLY A 34 -4.26 1.07 4.40
N ARG A 35 -4.72 0.51 3.27
CA ARG A 35 -4.34 -0.83 2.83
C ARG A 35 -2.84 -0.93 2.53
N ILE A 36 -2.29 0.04 1.81
CA ILE A 36 -0.85 0.10 1.49
C ILE A 36 -0.02 0.18 2.76
N ALA A 37 -0.37 1.07 3.69
CA ALA A 37 0.30 1.20 4.98
C ALA A 37 0.27 -0.13 5.77
N GLY A 38 -0.88 -0.79 5.82
CA GLY A 38 -1.02 -2.10 6.46
C GLY A 38 -0.15 -3.20 5.85
N LEU A 39 -0.05 -3.26 4.53
CA LEU A 39 0.79 -4.23 3.81
C LEU A 39 2.28 -3.98 4.06
N LEU A 40 2.72 -2.72 4.06
CA LEU A 40 4.12 -2.36 4.35
C LEU A 40 4.50 -2.70 5.80
N ARG A 41 3.61 -2.40 6.75
CA ARG A 41 3.80 -2.75 8.16
C ARG A 41 3.86 -4.26 8.37
N LEU A 42 3.01 -5.01 7.69
CA LEU A 42 3.04 -6.47 7.69
C LEU A 42 4.36 -6.99 7.11
N ALA A 43 4.84 -6.42 6.01
CA ALA A 43 6.14 -6.77 5.43
C ALA A 43 7.27 -6.62 6.45
N ALA A 44 7.33 -5.45 7.10
CA ALA A 44 8.36 -5.12 8.08
C ALA A 44 8.31 -6.07 9.29
N GLN A 45 7.12 -6.41 9.80
CA GLN A 45 6.95 -7.36 10.91
C GLN A 45 7.49 -8.76 10.57
N HIS A 46 7.43 -9.15 9.30
CA HIS A 46 7.93 -10.43 8.81
C HIS A 46 9.37 -10.36 8.27
N GLY A 47 10.06 -9.21 8.40
CA GLY A 47 11.43 -9.03 7.92
C GLY A 47 11.55 -8.92 6.39
N VAL A 48 10.45 -8.69 5.69
CA VAL A 48 10.40 -8.51 4.24
C VAL A 48 10.58 -7.03 3.92
N SER A 49 11.62 -6.70 3.17
CA SER A 49 11.80 -5.34 2.64
C SER A 49 11.05 -5.21 1.32
N LEU A 50 10.06 -4.33 1.27
CA LEU A 50 9.33 -3.96 0.06
C LEU A 50 9.69 -2.55 -0.37
N PRO A 51 9.82 -2.29 -1.70
CA PRO A 51 9.99 -0.95 -2.20
C PRO A 51 8.73 -0.13 -1.90
N HIS A 52 8.91 1.08 -1.39
CA HIS A 52 7.86 2.05 -1.06
C HIS A 52 8.35 3.46 -1.36
N SER A 53 7.41 4.34 -1.70
CA SER A 53 7.66 5.76 -1.95
C SER A 53 7.67 6.56 -0.64
N ALA A 54 8.17 7.79 -0.69
CA ALA A 54 8.17 8.68 0.48
C ALA A 54 6.75 8.97 0.99
N GLU A 55 5.76 9.08 0.10
CA GLU A 55 4.35 9.27 0.46
C GLU A 55 3.81 8.05 1.23
N GLU A 56 4.15 6.84 0.78
CA GLU A 56 3.75 5.61 1.45
C GLU A 56 4.44 5.43 2.81
N GLU A 57 5.69 5.90 2.96
CA GLU A 57 6.40 5.91 4.24
C GLU A 57 5.73 6.84 5.25
N GLU A 58 5.38 8.07 4.84
CA GLU A 58 4.67 9.02 5.71
C GLU A 58 3.33 8.48 6.20
N GLN A 59 2.59 7.79 5.33
CA GLN A 59 1.31 7.16 5.68
C GLN A 59 1.49 5.92 6.56
N ASN A 60 2.60 5.18 6.43
CA ASN A 60 2.91 4.03 7.29
C ASN A 60 3.28 4.44 8.72
N LEU A 61 3.85 5.63 8.89
CA LEU A 61 4.25 6.21 10.19
C LEU A 61 3.10 6.91 10.95
N ARG A 62 1.94 7.10 10.31
CA ARG A 62 0.70 7.57 10.95
C ARG A 62 -0.04 6.47 11.70
#